data_AF-W4M8A7-F1
#
_entry.id   AF-W4M8A7-F1
#
_cell.length_a   1.000
_cell.length_b   1.000
_cell.length_c   1.000
_cell.angle_alpha   90.00
_cell.angle_beta   90.00
_cell.angle_gamma   90.00
#
_symmetry.space_group_name_H-M   'P 1'
#
loop_
_entity.id
_entity.type
_entity.pdbx_description
1 polymer ?
#
loop_
_entity_poly.entity_id
_entity_poly.type
_entity_poly.pdbx_seq_one_letter_code
_entity_poly.pdbx_strand_id
1 'polypeptide(L)'
;MAQTVTELLMVAFGGPAPGCCERLEICPGEAYCFVSGIFGHNEARRERIEEVVAHYRELGGYSGLNAYTAEQADALTAELERRGLPMRVRCGYHHWQPYVRDVIAGMTLDGVKDVVVVVMAPHQSSVSWDLYLRIVGEGIEQAGEQAPQVVGVIDPWWNVTGFVDALSSRIDAAAEAIGADLQASDTGLLLTAHAIPQPVSRTAPYCTQVQETAALVAQKLGVETYTVAYQSQPSVSTIPWTGPSVEEAITAFAEAGKTKIVSSAIGFLCDNVEVMYDLGIEGKRIAGAHGMAFTRAESVHSHPSFISMLADRVETKLRELKTAS
;
A
#
# COMPACT_ATOMS: atom_id res chain seq x y z
N MET A 1 3.11 8.03 -38.98
CA MET A 1 2.07 8.08 -37.93
C MET A 1 2.67 8.89 -36.80
N ALA A 2 1.99 9.93 -36.31
CA ALA A 2 2.49 10.65 -35.13
C ALA A 2 2.57 9.65 -33.96
N GLN A 3 3.70 9.60 -33.24
CA GLN A 3 3.79 8.78 -32.04
C GLN A 3 2.77 9.31 -31.03
N THR A 4 1.80 8.49 -30.69
CA THR A 4 0.83 8.77 -29.62
C THR A 4 1.61 8.92 -28.31
N VAL A 5 1.37 10.01 -27.56
CA VAL A 5 2.03 10.20 -26.25
C VAL A 5 1.35 9.25 -25.27
N THR A 6 2.09 8.21 -24.88
CA THR A 6 1.68 7.24 -23.86
C THR A 6 2.40 7.53 -22.55
N GLU A 7 1.67 7.61 -21.45
CA GLU A 7 2.23 7.79 -20.09
C GLU A 7 1.70 6.70 -19.12
N LEU A 8 2.36 6.56 -17.96
CA LEU A 8 1.87 5.73 -16.87
C LEU A 8 1.17 6.56 -15.80
N LEU A 9 0.04 6.05 -15.29
CA LEU A 9 -0.62 6.54 -14.10
C LEU A 9 -0.54 5.51 -12.98
N MET A 10 0.28 5.78 -11.96
CA MET A 10 0.28 5.05 -10.70
C MET A 10 -0.83 5.56 -9.79
N VAL A 11 -1.73 4.68 -9.38
CA VAL A 11 -2.88 5.02 -8.53
C VAL A 11 -2.71 4.43 -7.14
N ALA A 12 -2.71 5.27 -6.13
CA ALA A 12 -2.46 4.91 -4.73
C ALA A 12 -3.47 5.54 -3.77
N PHE A 13 -3.42 5.12 -2.50
CA PHE A 13 -4.31 5.60 -1.43
C PHE A 13 -4.17 7.13 -1.21
N GLY A 14 -2.92 7.59 -1.08
CA GLY A 14 -2.60 8.96 -0.68
C GLY A 14 -2.55 9.14 0.83
N GLY A 15 -1.77 10.09 1.31
CA GLY A 15 -1.69 10.46 2.72
C GLY A 15 -1.53 11.97 2.89
N PRO A 16 -1.82 12.51 4.09
CA PRO A 16 -1.69 13.95 4.35
C PRO A 16 -0.23 14.36 4.23
N ALA A 17 0.04 15.29 3.31
CA ALA A 17 1.36 15.90 3.11
C ALA A 17 1.32 17.38 3.50
N PRO A 18 2.46 18.02 3.82
CA PRO A 18 2.50 19.44 4.18
C PRO A 18 1.83 20.33 3.13
N GLY A 19 0.92 21.20 3.59
CA GLY A 19 0.17 22.12 2.73
C GLY A 19 -1.34 22.01 2.97
N CYS A 20 -2.01 23.17 3.00
CA CYS A 20 -3.46 23.21 3.19
C CYS A 20 -4.18 22.55 1.99
N CYS A 21 -5.10 21.63 2.26
CA CYS A 21 -5.97 21.06 1.22
C CYS A 21 -7.06 22.05 0.72
N GLU A 22 -7.16 23.24 1.34
CA GLU A 22 -8.10 24.34 1.02
C GLU A 22 -9.59 23.96 1.00
N ARG A 23 -9.95 22.80 1.59
CA ARG A 23 -11.33 22.32 1.65
C ARG A 23 -12.21 23.08 2.65
N LEU A 24 -11.60 23.72 3.63
CA LEU A 24 -12.28 24.42 4.73
C LEU A 24 -11.70 25.83 4.85
N GLU A 25 -12.55 26.80 5.22
CA GLU A 25 -12.18 28.21 5.38
C GLU A 25 -11.10 28.41 6.46
N ILE A 26 -11.17 27.61 7.54
CA ILE A 26 -10.14 27.53 8.57
C ILE A 26 -9.59 26.10 8.55
N CYS A 27 -8.29 25.96 8.31
CA CYS A 27 -7.64 24.64 8.25
C CYS A 27 -7.52 24.03 9.67
N PRO A 28 -8.15 22.87 9.95
CA PRO A 28 -8.00 22.15 11.21
C PRO A 28 -6.70 21.31 11.28
N GLY A 29 -5.85 21.38 10.26
CA GLY A 29 -4.66 20.57 10.06
C GLY A 29 -4.87 19.45 9.04
N GLU A 30 -3.79 19.07 8.35
CA GLU A 30 -3.82 18.16 7.20
C GLU A 30 -4.29 16.75 7.57
N ALA A 31 -3.81 16.21 8.70
CA ALA A 31 -4.28 14.93 9.23
C ALA A 31 -5.79 14.93 9.45
N TYR A 32 -6.34 15.99 10.06
CA TYR A 32 -7.78 16.07 10.29
C TYR A 32 -8.54 16.14 8.96
N CYS A 33 -8.12 17.00 8.03
CA CYS A 33 -8.74 17.11 6.71
C CYS A 33 -8.72 15.79 5.92
N PHE A 34 -7.62 15.05 6.01
CA PHE A 34 -7.46 13.74 5.37
C PHE A 34 -8.40 12.70 5.98
N VAL A 35 -8.31 12.51 7.30
CA VAL A 35 -9.08 11.50 8.02
C VAL A 35 -10.59 11.77 7.93
N SER A 36 -11.01 13.02 8.13
CA SER A 36 -12.40 13.43 7.93
C SER A 36 -12.87 13.26 6.48
N GLY A 37 -11.97 13.42 5.51
CA GLY A 37 -12.21 13.12 4.11
C GLY A 37 -12.52 11.65 3.83
N ILE A 38 -11.84 10.73 4.53
CA ILE A 38 -12.05 9.28 4.41
C ILE A 38 -13.36 8.86 5.08
N PHE A 39 -13.56 9.30 6.33
CA PHE A 39 -14.75 8.91 7.12
C PHE A 39 -16.01 9.68 6.72
N GLY A 40 -15.91 10.71 5.90
CA GLY A 40 -16.99 11.65 5.65
C GLY A 40 -17.21 12.57 6.84
N HIS A 41 -17.40 13.86 6.56
CA HIS A 41 -17.66 14.90 7.56
C HIS A 41 -18.99 14.64 8.27
N ASN A 42 -18.96 13.93 9.40
CA ASN A 42 -20.13 13.60 10.19
C ASN A 42 -19.80 13.63 11.68
N GLU A 43 -20.62 14.35 12.45
CA GLU A 43 -20.51 14.46 13.91
C GLU A 43 -20.48 13.08 14.60
N ALA A 44 -21.27 12.13 14.12
CA ALA A 44 -21.32 10.77 14.66
C ALA A 44 -20.00 10.00 14.52
N ARG A 45 -19.06 10.49 13.69
CA ARG A 45 -17.74 9.88 13.45
C ARG A 45 -16.60 10.71 14.05
N ARG A 46 -16.89 11.81 14.77
CA ARG A 46 -15.88 12.73 15.29
C ARG A 46 -14.87 12.04 16.20
N GLU A 47 -15.32 11.21 17.14
CA GLU A 47 -14.42 10.50 18.06
C GLU A 47 -13.44 9.60 17.31
N ARG A 48 -13.94 8.86 16.30
CA ARG A 48 -13.10 8.01 15.45
C ARG A 48 -12.12 8.82 14.59
N ILE A 49 -12.56 9.97 14.07
CA ILE A 49 -11.68 10.88 13.33
C ILE A 49 -10.55 11.36 14.24
N GLU A 50 -10.86 11.84 15.44
CA GLU A 50 -9.84 12.33 16.38
C GLU A 50 -8.89 11.23 16.85
N GLU A 51 -9.39 9.99 17.05
CA GLU A 51 -8.55 8.82 17.36
C GLU A 51 -7.49 8.60 16.28
N VAL A 52 -7.90 8.51 15.00
CA VAL A 52 -6.95 8.29 13.89
C VAL A 52 -6.05 9.51 13.67
N VAL A 53 -6.57 10.73 13.86
CA VAL A 53 -5.76 11.96 13.79
C VAL A 53 -4.71 12.00 14.89
N ALA A 54 -4.99 11.47 16.09
CA ALA A 54 -4.01 11.39 17.16
C ALA A 54 -2.79 10.54 16.75
N HIS A 55 -3.00 9.42 16.05
CA HIS A 55 -1.89 8.60 15.53
C HIS A 55 -1.02 9.40 14.55
N TYR A 56 -1.65 10.18 13.66
CA TYR A 56 -0.91 11.10 12.79
C TYR A 56 -0.12 12.13 13.59
N ARG A 57 -0.73 12.79 14.58
CA ARG A 57 -0.07 13.83 15.41
C ARG A 57 1.14 13.27 16.15
N GLU A 58 1.07 12.05 16.68
CA GLU A 58 2.19 11.37 17.33
C GLU A 58 3.36 11.11 16.37
N LEU A 59 3.05 10.89 15.09
CA LEU A 59 4.02 10.68 14.01
C LEU A 59 4.37 11.98 13.23
N GLY A 60 4.07 13.16 13.79
CA GLY A 60 4.45 14.46 13.22
C GLY A 60 3.41 15.11 12.31
N GLY A 61 2.20 14.55 12.21
CA GLY A 61 1.03 15.14 11.54
C GLY A 61 0.86 14.80 10.06
N TYR A 62 1.80 14.06 9.47
CA TYR A 62 1.85 13.77 8.03
C TYR A 62 2.10 12.29 7.75
N SER A 63 1.89 11.87 6.50
CA SER A 63 2.25 10.54 6.00
C SER A 63 3.41 10.62 5.01
N GLY A 64 4.41 9.74 5.18
CA GLY A 64 5.46 9.53 4.19
C GLY A 64 4.97 8.86 2.90
N LEU A 65 3.74 8.31 2.88
CA LEU A 65 3.21 7.51 1.77
C LEU A 65 3.35 8.20 0.40
N ASN A 66 3.03 9.50 0.30
CA ASN A 66 3.12 10.22 -0.97
C ASN A 66 4.56 10.34 -1.44
N ALA A 67 5.51 10.63 -0.54
CA ALA A 67 6.92 10.73 -0.87
C ALA A 67 7.47 9.38 -1.35
N TYR A 68 7.21 8.29 -0.63
CA TYR A 68 7.63 6.95 -1.05
C TYR A 68 6.98 6.50 -2.37
N THR A 69 5.71 6.86 -2.61
CA THR A 69 5.06 6.55 -3.89
C THR A 69 5.69 7.35 -5.04
N ALA A 70 6.07 8.61 -4.80
CA ALA A 70 6.79 9.43 -5.78
C ALA A 70 8.19 8.86 -6.06
N GLU A 71 8.92 8.41 -5.03
CA GLU A 71 10.19 7.70 -5.20
C GLU A 71 10.05 6.42 -6.03
N GLN A 72 8.95 5.67 -5.85
CA GLN A 72 8.64 4.52 -6.69
C GLN A 72 8.40 4.92 -8.16
N ALA A 73 7.70 6.02 -8.41
CA ALA A 73 7.47 6.54 -9.76
C ALA A 73 8.78 7.01 -10.43
N ASP A 74 9.63 7.71 -9.69
CA ASP A 74 10.94 8.16 -10.17
C ASP A 74 11.85 6.97 -10.48
N ALA A 75 11.90 5.98 -9.58
CA ALA A 75 12.68 4.76 -9.79
C ALA A 75 12.16 3.94 -10.99
N LEU A 76 10.84 3.84 -11.16
CA LEU A 76 10.24 3.17 -12.32
C LEU A 76 10.53 3.94 -13.62
N THR A 77 10.46 5.27 -13.59
CA THR A 77 10.82 6.11 -14.74
C THR A 77 12.26 5.85 -15.17
N ALA A 78 13.21 5.87 -14.22
CA ALA A 78 14.62 5.63 -14.49
C ALA A 78 14.88 4.21 -15.01
N GLU A 79 14.19 3.20 -14.45
CA GLU A 79 14.35 1.81 -14.90
C GLU A 79 13.78 1.58 -16.32
N LEU A 80 12.64 2.21 -16.65
CA LEU A 80 12.07 2.15 -18.00
C LEU A 80 12.96 2.87 -19.02
N GLU A 81 13.53 4.02 -18.66
CA GLU A 81 14.50 4.73 -19.50
C GLU A 81 15.75 3.88 -19.76
N ARG A 82 16.30 3.22 -18.72
CA ARG A 82 17.44 2.30 -18.84
C ARG A 82 17.15 1.14 -19.79
N ARG A 83 15.90 0.70 -19.90
CA ARG A 83 15.43 -0.35 -20.82
C ARG A 83 15.13 0.15 -22.23
N GLY A 84 15.32 1.43 -22.51
CA GLY A 84 15.02 2.02 -23.82
C GLY A 84 13.52 2.28 -24.05
N LEU A 85 12.74 2.41 -22.97
CA LEU A 85 11.30 2.71 -22.97
C LEU A 85 11.04 4.03 -22.23
N PRO A 86 11.56 5.19 -22.71
CA PRO A 86 11.37 6.46 -22.02
C PRO A 86 9.88 6.79 -21.93
N MET A 87 9.36 6.85 -20.70
CA MET A 87 7.95 7.09 -20.43
C MET A 87 7.79 7.82 -19.10
N ARG A 88 6.94 8.85 -19.09
CA ARG A 88 6.65 9.59 -17.88
C ARG A 88 5.70 8.79 -16.99
N VAL A 89 6.01 8.74 -15.71
CA VAL A 89 5.17 8.11 -14.68
C VAL A 89 4.60 9.20 -13.78
N ARG A 90 3.27 9.20 -13.57
CA ARG A 90 2.59 10.14 -12.67
C ARG A 90 1.91 9.39 -11.54
N CYS A 91 1.95 9.95 -10.33
CA CYS A 91 1.18 9.47 -9.20
C CYS A 91 -0.14 10.24 -9.09
N GLY A 92 -1.26 9.54 -8.98
CA GLY A 92 -2.55 10.09 -8.58
C GLY A 92 -3.11 9.35 -7.37
N TYR A 93 -3.66 10.09 -6.43
CA TYR A 93 -4.14 9.51 -5.18
C TYR A 93 -5.66 9.63 -5.01
N HIS A 94 -6.23 8.71 -4.22
CA HIS A 94 -7.66 8.75 -3.90
C HIS A 94 -7.99 9.78 -2.83
N HIS A 95 -7.27 9.79 -1.72
CA HIS A 95 -7.65 10.54 -0.52
C HIS A 95 -6.85 11.82 -0.29
N TRP A 96 -5.78 12.06 -1.05
CA TRP A 96 -4.99 13.29 -0.95
C TRP A 96 -4.52 13.81 -2.32
N GLN A 97 -3.95 15.00 -2.35
CA GLN A 97 -3.43 15.60 -3.57
C GLN A 97 -2.05 15.05 -3.96
N PRO A 98 -1.69 15.08 -5.26
CA PRO A 98 -2.59 15.33 -6.40
C PRO A 98 -3.64 14.21 -6.55
N TYR A 99 -4.91 14.59 -6.66
CA TYR A 99 -5.97 13.60 -6.82
C TYR A 99 -5.91 12.98 -8.22
N VAL A 100 -6.33 11.72 -8.38
CA VAL A 100 -6.37 11.04 -9.68
C VAL A 100 -7.02 11.90 -10.77
N ARG A 101 -8.15 12.55 -10.48
CA ARG A 101 -8.83 13.45 -11.42
C ARG A 101 -7.98 14.65 -11.84
N ASP A 102 -7.18 15.20 -10.93
CA ASP A 102 -6.35 16.39 -11.19
C ASP A 102 -5.15 16.00 -12.06
N VAL A 103 -4.59 14.81 -11.82
CA VAL A 103 -3.52 14.25 -12.65
C VAL A 103 -4.00 13.96 -14.06
N ILE A 104 -5.19 13.36 -14.20
CA ILE A 104 -5.81 13.11 -15.51
C ILE A 104 -6.09 14.42 -16.24
N ALA A 105 -6.64 15.43 -15.55
CA ALA A 105 -6.84 16.76 -16.14
C ALA A 105 -5.52 17.38 -16.62
N GLY A 106 -4.44 17.23 -15.82
CA GLY A 106 -3.09 17.64 -16.22
C GLY A 106 -2.57 16.87 -17.46
N MET A 107 -2.79 15.56 -17.53
CA MET A 107 -2.45 14.74 -18.70
C MET A 107 -3.20 15.22 -19.96
N THR A 108 -4.47 15.58 -19.83
CA THR A 108 -5.28 16.16 -20.92
C THR A 108 -4.66 17.47 -21.43
N LEU A 109 -4.28 18.37 -20.53
CA LEU A 109 -3.63 19.65 -20.88
C LEU A 109 -2.26 19.45 -21.54
N ASP A 110 -1.51 18.44 -21.10
CA ASP A 110 -0.23 18.05 -21.67
C ASP A 110 -0.37 17.31 -23.03
N GLY A 111 -1.61 17.06 -23.49
CA GLY A 111 -1.89 16.42 -24.77
C GLY A 111 -1.66 14.90 -24.79
N VAL A 112 -1.56 14.26 -23.62
CA VAL A 112 -1.47 12.80 -23.48
C VAL A 112 -2.69 12.16 -24.15
N LYS A 113 -2.46 11.10 -24.91
CA LYS A 113 -3.52 10.42 -25.68
C LYS A 113 -3.84 9.05 -25.13
N ASP A 114 -2.83 8.33 -24.69
CA ASP A 114 -2.97 6.99 -24.14
C ASP A 114 -2.38 6.95 -22.73
N VAL A 115 -3.05 6.27 -21.81
CA VAL A 115 -2.55 6.03 -20.46
C VAL A 115 -2.61 4.55 -20.12
N VAL A 116 -1.53 4.04 -19.53
CA VAL A 116 -1.50 2.72 -18.89
C VAL A 116 -1.54 2.90 -17.38
N VAL A 117 -2.46 2.20 -16.72
CA VAL A 117 -2.71 2.35 -15.28
C VAL A 117 -1.97 1.28 -14.49
N VAL A 118 -1.24 1.70 -13.47
CA VAL A 118 -0.63 0.83 -12.46
C VAL A 118 -1.36 1.08 -11.14
N VAL A 119 -2.10 0.08 -10.65
CA VAL A 119 -2.74 0.21 -9.35
C VAL A 119 -1.74 -0.26 -8.28
N MET A 120 -1.52 0.58 -7.27
CA MET A 120 -0.47 0.40 -6.25
C MET A 120 -0.97 -0.32 -4.99
N ALA A 121 -2.06 -1.08 -5.11
CA ALA A 121 -2.54 -1.98 -4.09
C ALA A 121 -2.15 -3.42 -4.47
N PRO A 122 -1.32 -4.14 -3.69
CA PRO A 122 -0.89 -5.49 -4.05
C PRO A 122 -2.06 -6.47 -4.13
N HIS A 123 -2.99 -6.38 -3.17
CA HIS A 123 -4.11 -7.32 -3.00
C HIS A 123 -5.44 -6.69 -3.41
N GLN A 124 -6.20 -7.41 -4.23
CA GLN A 124 -7.43 -6.96 -4.84
C GLN A 124 -8.61 -7.06 -3.89
N SER A 125 -9.33 -5.94 -3.76
CA SER A 125 -10.63 -5.86 -3.10
C SER A 125 -11.48 -4.74 -3.70
N SER A 126 -12.77 -4.74 -3.39
CA SER A 126 -13.70 -3.69 -3.81
C SER A 126 -13.43 -2.33 -3.17
N VAL A 127 -12.62 -2.29 -2.10
CA VAL A 127 -12.21 -1.08 -1.37
C VAL A 127 -10.76 -0.67 -1.64
N SER A 128 -10.05 -1.40 -2.49
CA SER A 128 -8.68 -1.10 -2.92
C SER A 128 -8.59 -1.09 -4.44
N TRP A 129 -8.15 -2.19 -5.04
CA TRP A 129 -7.86 -2.30 -6.46
C TRP A 129 -9.05 -1.90 -7.35
N ASP A 130 -10.24 -2.45 -7.10
CA ASP A 130 -11.41 -2.17 -7.93
C ASP A 130 -11.92 -0.74 -7.71
N LEU A 131 -11.77 -0.20 -6.49
CA LEU A 131 -12.07 1.20 -6.19
C LEU A 131 -11.16 2.14 -6.98
N TYR A 132 -9.86 1.87 -7.03
CA TYR A 132 -8.89 2.71 -7.72
C TYR A 132 -9.14 2.74 -9.23
N LEU A 133 -9.51 1.61 -9.83
CA LEU A 133 -9.92 1.56 -11.23
C LEU A 133 -11.19 2.39 -11.49
N ARG A 134 -12.19 2.33 -10.60
CA ARG A 134 -13.38 3.18 -10.71
C ARG A 134 -13.04 4.67 -10.63
N ILE A 135 -12.16 5.06 -9.71
CA ILE A 135 -11.73 6.47 -9.56
C ILE A 135 -11.00 6.97 -10.81
N VAL A 136 -10.19 6.12 -11.46
CA VAL A 136 -9.60 6.46 -12.76
C VAL A 136 -10.69 6.68 -13.79
N GLY A 137 -11.67 5.76 -13.91
CA GLY A 137 -12.80 5.90 -14.82
C GLY A 137 -13.58 7.21 -14.60
N GLU A 138 -13.93 7.51 -13.35
CA GLU A 138 -14.59 8.77 -12.96
C GLU A 138 -13.74 10.00 -13.33
N GLY A 139 -12.42 9.93 -13.17
CA GLY A 139 -11.50 10.99 -13.56
C GLY A 139 -11.42 11.21 -15.08
N ILE A 140 -11.43 10.13 -15.87
CA ILE A 140 -11.51 10.19 -17.34
C ILE A 140 -12.83 10.83 -17.77
N GLU A 141 -13.96 10.38 -17.21
CA GLU A 141 -15.29 10.93 -17.51
C GLU A 141 -15.37 12.44 -17.19
N GLN A 142 -14.81 12.86 -16.05
CA GLN A 142 -14.77 14.28 -15.65
C GLN A 142 -13.90 15.14 -16.57
N ALA A 143 -12.82 14.59 -17.11
CA ALA A 143 -11.93 15.31 -18.03
C ALA A 143 -12.51 15.46 -19.45
N GLY A 144 -13.58 14.73 -19.78
CA GLY A 144 -14.35 14.90 -21.01
C GLY A 144 -13.70 14.30 -22.26
N GLU A 145 -14.19 14.67 -23.44
CA GLU A 145 -13.83 14.03 -24.73
C GLU A 145 -12.33 14.11 -25.09
N GLN A 146 -11.60 15.04 -24.48
CA GLN A 146 -10.16 15.22 -24.72
C GLN A 146 -9.29 14.40 -23.76
N ALA A 147 -9.90 13.71 -22.79
CA ALA A 147 -9.19 12.88 -21.82
C ALA A 147 -8.37 11.76 -22.50
N PRO A 148 -7.25 11.34 -21.89
CA PRO A 148 -6.48 10.20 -22.40
C PRO A 148 -7.31 8.92 -22.35
N GLN A 149 -7.13 8.05 -23.34
CA GLN A 149 -7.75 6.72 -23.34
C GLN A 149 -6.96 5.79 -22.44
N VAL A 150 -7.66 5.07 -21.55
CA VAL A 150 -7.05 3.98 -20.78
C VAL A 150 -6.86 2.79 -21.71
N VAL A 151 -5.64 2.65 -22.23
CA VAL A 151 -5.30 1.59 -23.19
C VAL A 151 -4.89 0.29 -22.51
N GLY A 152 -4.49 0.35 -21.23
CA GLY A 152 -4.12 -0.85 -20.48
C GLY A 152 -4.13 -0.64 -18.97
N VAL A 153 -4.37 -1.72 -18.24
CA VAL A 153 -4.19 -1.81 -16.79
C VAL A 153 -3.15 -2.90 -16.54
N ILE A 154 -2.16 -2.62 -15.72
CA ILE A 154 -1.16 -3.62 -15.33
C ILE A 154 -1.84 -4.73 -14.53
N ASP A 155 -1.56 -5.97 -14.89
CA ASP A 155 -2.14 -7.13 -14.23
C ASP A 155 -1.71 -7.19 -12.75
N PRO A 156 -2.57 -7.69 -11.85
CA PRO A 156 -2.21 -7.88 -10.44
C PRO A 156 -0.90 -8.66 -10.24
N TRP A 157 -0.16 -8.33 -9.19
CA TRP A 157 1.24 -8.77 -9.01
C TRP A 157 1.59 -9.27 -7.60
N TRP A 158 0.60 -9.58 -6.75
CA TRP A 158 0.80 -10.00 -5.35
C TRP A 158 1.71 -11.22 -5.15
N ASN A 159 1.78 -12.12 -6.13
CA ASN A 159 2.54 -13.37 -6.08
C ASN A 159 3.78 -13.39 -6.98
N VAL A 160 4.18 -12.23 -7.50
CA VAL A 160 5.27 -12.14 -8.46
C VAL A 160 6.61 -12.05 -7.74
N THR A 161 7.62 -12.75 -8.27
CA THR A 161 8.94 -12.91 -7.66
C THR A 161 9.56 -11.59 -7.19
N GLY A 162 9.54 -10.51 -7.99
CA GLY A 162 10.17 -9.26 -7.57
C GLY A 162 9.53 -8.58 -6.35
N PHE A 163 8.23 -8.77 -6.12
CA PHE A 163 7.54 -8.29 -4.91
C PHE A 163 7.85 -9.18 -3.70
N VAL A 164 7.79 -10.50 -3.88
CA VAL A 164 8.15 -11.49 -2.83
C VAL A 164 9.61 -11.33 -2.41
N ASP A 165 10.51 -11.08 -3.37
CA ASP A 165 11.94 -10.86 -3.14
C ASP A 165 12.18 -9.59 -2.34
N ALA A 166 11.50 -8.50 -2.67
CA ALA A 166 11.59 -7.26 -1.93
C ALA A 166 11.13 -7.43 -0.48
N LEU A 167 9.95 -8.03 -0.27
CA LEU A 167 9.43 -8.31 1.08
C LEU A 167 10.40 -9.18 1.89
N SER A 168 10.90 -10.26 1.29
CA SER A 168 11.80 -11.20 1.97
C SER A 168 13.11 -10.52 2.36
N SER A 169 13.69 -9.69 1.47
CA SER A 169 14.90 -8.92 1.77
C SER A 169 14.69 -7.94 2.92
N ARG A 170 13.53 -7.28 3.01
CA ARG A 170 13.21 -6.39 4.14
C ARG A 170 13.05 -7.15 5.46
N ILE A 171 12.47 -8.34 5.40
CA ILE A 171 12.30 -9.22 6.57
C ILE A 171 13.65 -9.72 7.07
N ASP A 172 14.54 -10.18 6.18
CA ASP A 172 15.90 -10.61 6.53
C ASP A 172 16.66 -9.49 7.23
N ALA A 173 16.67 -8.27 6.65
CA ALA A 173 17.34 -7.12 7.26
C ALA A 173 16.79 -6.78 8.65
N ALA A 174 15.47 -6.90 8.85
CA ALA A 174 14.86 -6.66 10.15
C ALA A 174 15.22 -7.73 11.18
N ALA A 175 15.27 -9.00 10.76
CA ALA A 175 15.70 -10.12 11.60
C ALA A 175 17.16 -9.95 12.03
N GLU A 176 18.05 -9.61 11.10
CA GLU A 176 19.46 -9.30 11.38
C GLU A 176 19.63 -8.19 12.42
N ALA A 177 18.82 -7.12 12.34
CA ALA A 177 18.90 -5.98 13.24
C ALA A 177 18.65 -6.33 14.72
N ILE A 178 17.91 -7.41 15.01
CA ILE A 178 17.68 -7.91 16.37
C ILE A 178 18.37 -9.26 16.65
N GLY A 179 19.22 -9.73 15.73
CA GLY A 179 19.86 -11.04 15.81
C GLY A 179 18.86 -12.19 15.94
N ALA A 180 17.73 -12.10 15.23
CA ALA A 180 16.75 -13.18 15.14
C ALA A 180 17.16 -14.17 14.04
N ASP A 181 17.06 -15.46 14.34
CA ASP A 181 17.09 -16.51 13.33
C ASP A 181 15.63 -16.85 12.99
N LEU A 182 15.20 -16.53 11.76
CA LEU A 182 13.84 -16.74 11.31
C LEU A 182 13.41 -18.22 11.32
N GLN A 183 14.37 -19.15 11.31
CA GLN A 183 14.11 -20.60 11.35
C GLN A 183 14.11 -21.15 12.77
N ALA A 184 14.52 -20.35 13.77
CA ALA A 184 14.56 -20.79 15.16
C ALA A 184 13.15 -20.91 15.74
N SER A 185 12.94 -21.96 16.55
CA SER A 185 11.65 -22.24 17.17
C SER A 185 11.15 -21.14 18.11
N ASP A 186 12.04 -20.29 18.63
CA ASP A 186 11.73 -19.17 19.52
C ASP A 186 11.47 -17.84 18.78
N THR A 187 11.60 -17.81 17.45
CA THR A 187 11.29 -16.65 16.62
C THR A 187 9.92 -16.82 15.96
N GLY A 188 9.09 -15.78 16.02
CA GLY A 188 7.80 -15.69 15.34
C GLY A 188 7.89 -14.79 14.10
N LEU A 189 7.38 -15.26 12.96
CA LEU A 189 7.19 -14.44 11.76
C LEU A 189 5.73 -13.96 11.69
N LEU A 190 5.54 -12.65 11.83
CA LEU A 190 4.22 -12.00 11.79
C LEU A 190 4.05 -11.22 10.49
N LEU A 191 3.19 -11.69 9.61
CA LEU A 191 2.91 -11.03 8.34
C LEU A 191 1.55 -10.34 8.42
N THR A 192 1.48 -9.05 8.10
CA THR A 192 0.27 -8.26 8.31
C THR A 192 -0.25 -7.61 7.05
N ALA A 193 -1.58 -7.43 7.01
CA ALA A 193 -2.27 -6.64 6.00
C ALA A 193 -3.36 -5.80 6.68
N HIS A 194 -3.88 -4.79 5.98
CA HIS A 194 -4.97 -3.98 6.54
C HIS A 194 -6.22 -4.85 6.76
N ALA A 195 -6.89 -4.68 7.89
CA ALA A 195 -8.15 -5.36 8.16
C ALA A 195 -9.25 -4.83 7.24
N ILE A 196 -10.09 -5.71 6.70
CA ILE A 196 -11.26 -5.29 5.93
C ILE A 196 -12.53 -5.86 6.57
N PRO A 197 -13.70 -5.22 6.38
CA PRO A 197 -14.95 -5.81 6.83
C PRO A 197 -15.15 -7.21 6.24
N GLN A 198 -15.55 -8.19 7.05
CA GLN A 198 -15.77 -9.56 6.55
C GLN A 198 -16.77 -9.66 5.39
N PRO A 199 -17.84 -8.81 5.31
CA PRO A 199 -18.69 -8.81 4.12
C PRO A 199 -17.94 -8.49 2.83
N VAL A 200 -16.93 -7.60 2.88
CA VAL A 200 -16.05 -7.28 1.75
C VAL A 200 -15.08 -8.42 1.47
N SER A 201 -14.48 -9.01 2.52
CA SER A 201 -13.51 -10.09 2.36
C SER A 201 -14.12 -11.36 1.73
N ARG A 202 -15.43 -11.57 1.89
CA ARG A 202 -16.15 -12.73 1.32
C ARG A 202 -16.41 -12.61 -0.18
N THR A 203 -16.31 -11.41 -0.74
CA THR A 203 -16.60 -11.14 -2.15
C THR A 203 -15.37 -10.72 -2.95
N ALA A 204 -14.20 -10.65 -2.30
CA ALA A 204 -12.94 -10.26 -2.89
C ALA A 204 -11.86 -11.35 -2.69
N PRO A 205 -10.89 -11.47 -3.60
CA PRO A 205 -9.78 -12.42 -3.44
C PRO A 205 -8.75 -11.98 -2.38
N TYR A 206 -8.93 -10.80 -1.76
CA TYR A 206 -8.01 -10.15 -0.82
C TYR A 206 -7.33 -11.11 0.16
N CYS A 207 -8.10 -11.80 1.01
CA CYS A 207 -7.52 -12.67 2.03
C CYS A 207 -6.74 -13.84 1.41
N THR A 208 -7.23 -14.42 0.32
CA THR A 208 -6.53 -15.51 -0.39
C THR A 208 -5.20 -15.01 -0.97
N GLN A 209 -5.18 -13.82 -1.57
CA GLN A 209 -3.96 -13.25 -2.14
C GLN A 209 -2.94 -12.83 -1.06
N VAL A 210 -3.41 -12.30 0.08
CA VAL A 210 -2.56 -12.03 1.24
C VAL A 210 -1.92 -13.32 1.76
N GLN A 211 -2.70 -14.39 1.92
CA GLN A 211 -2.21 -15.70 2.35
C GLN A 211 -1.21 -16.30 1.36
N GLU A 212 -1.44 -16.17 0.05
CA GLU A 212 -0.52 -16.63 -0.99
C GLU A 212 0.80 -15.84 -0.96
N THR A 213 0.72 -14.51 -0.81
CA THR A 213 1.90 -13.65 -0.63
C THR A 213 2.70 -14.09 0.59
N ALA A 214 2.02 -14.31 1.71
CA ALA A 214 2.63 -14.77 2.95
C ALA A 214 3.32 -16.13 2.80
N ALA A 215 2.67 -17.08 2.13
CA ALA A 215 3.22 -18.40 1.86
C ALA A 215 4.49 -18.33 0.99
N LEU A 216 4.48 -17.50 -0.06
CA LEU A 216 5.64 -17.32 -0.94
C LEU A 216 6.82 -16.67 -0.22
N VAL A 217 6.54 -15.66 0.62
CA VAL A 217 7.57 -15.02 1.46
C VAL A 217 8.14 -16.01 2.47
N ALA A 218 7.30 -16.74 3.20
CA ALA A 218 7.75 -17.74 4.16
C ALA A 218 8.56 -18.86 3.49
N GLN A 219 8.10 -19.35 2.34
CA GLN A 219 8.84 -20.33 1.53
C GLN A 219 10.22 -19.81 1.13
N LYS A 220 10.30 -18.54 0.67
CA LYS A 220 11.56 -17.93 0.24
C LYS A 220 12.55 -17.78 1.41
N LEU A 221 12.05 -17.47 2.60
CA LEU A 221 12.83 -17.32 3.83
C LEU A 221 13.16 -18.66 4.51
N GLY A 222 12.59 -19.78 4.04
CA GLY A 222 12.74 -21.09 4.66
C GLY A 222 12.03 -21.22 6.01
N VAL A 223 10.99 -20.42 6.25
CA VAL A 223 10.24 -20.38 7.51
C VAL A 223 9.03 -21.30 7.42
N GLU A 224 8.99 -22.34 8.27
CA GLU A 224 7.92 -23.34 8.25
C GLU A 224 6.61 -22.85 8.89
N THR A 225 6.70 -22.00 9.92
CA THR A 225 5.53 -21.51 10.67
C THR A 225 5.52 -20.00 10.73
N TYR A 226 4.40 -19.41 10.33
CA TYR A 226 4.18 -17.97 10.33
C TYR A 226 2.70 -17.69 10.66
N THR A 227 2.41 -16.46 11.07
CA THR A 227 1.04 -16.00 11.31
C THR A 227 0.72 -14.83 10.41
N VAL A 228 -0.41 -14.93 9.71
CA VAL A 228 -1.01 -13.77 9.04
C VAL A 228 -2.01 -13.13 9.99
N ALA A 229 -1.83 -11.84 10.26
CA ALA A 229 -2.74 -11.04 11.08
C ALA A 229 -3.20 -9.79 10.33
N TYR A 230 -4.27 -9.16 10.82
CA TYR A 230 -4.84 -7.97 10.21
C TYR A 230 -4.77 -6.79 11.18
N GLN A 231 -4.25 -5.67 10.68
CA GLN A 231 -4.03 -4.45 11.45
C GLN A 231 -5.05 -3.37 11.13
N SER A 232 -5.07 -2.29 11.92
CA SER A 232 -5.89 -1.10 11.66
C SER A 232 -7.40 -1.35 11.70
N GLN A 233 -7.84 -2.42 12.37
CA GLN A 233 -9.25 -2.64 12.67
C GLN A 233 -9.77 -1.48 13.54
N PRO A 234 -10.98 -0.95 13.27
CA PRO A 234 -11.59 0.04 14.16
C PRO A 234 -11.81 -0.52 15.57
N SER A 235 -11.41 0.26 16.57
CA SER A 235 -11.57 -0.04 17.99
C SER A 235 -13.04 -0.26 18.38
N VAL A 236 -13.96 0.45 17.70
CA VAL A 236 -15.40 0.26 17.82
C VAL A 236 -15.97 -0.03 16.43
N SER A 237 -16.48 -1.24 16.22
CA SER A 237 -17.22 -1.59 15.00
C SER A 237 -18.41 -2.49 15.30
N THR A 238 -19.54 -2.22 14.64
CA THR A 238 -20.77 -3.04 14.74
C THR A 238 -20.80 -4.19 13.74
N ILE A 239 -19.80 -4.27 12.86
CA ILE A 239 -19.65 -5.35 11.86
C ILE A 239 -18.35 -6.11 12.12
N PRO A 240 -18.29 -7.40 11.79
CA PRO A 240 -17.07 -8.19 11.96
C PRO A 240 -16.02 -7.83 10.91
N TRP A 241 -14.74 -7.87 11.32
CA TRP A 241 -13.57 -7.61 10.47
C TRP A 241 -12.73 -8.88 10.30
N THR A 242 -11.84 -8.88 9.33
CA THR A 242 -10.84 -9.94 9.16
C THR A 242 -9.93 -10.01 10.39
N GLY A 243 -9.68 -11.23 10.85
CA GLY A 243 -8.78 -11.52 11.96
C GLY A 243 -7.87 -12.72 11.66
N PRO A 244 -6.94 -13.06 12.58
CA PRO A 244 -6.77 -12.46 13.91
C PRO A 244 -6.20 -11.04 13.85
N SER A 245 -6.36 -10.27 14.93
CA SER A 245 -5.71 -8.97 15.10
C SER A 245 -4.20 -9.14 15.36
N VAL A 246 -3.44 -8.04 15.21
CA VAL A 246 -2.01 -8.02 15.55
C VAL A 246 -1.79 -8.35 17.04
N GLU A 247 -2.63 -7.82 17.94
CA GLU A 247 -2.56 -8.10 19.38
C GLU A 247 -2.81 -9.58 19.70
N GLU A 248 -3.85 -10.16 19.09
CA GLU A 248 -4.17 -11.59 19.24
C GLU A 248 -3.00 -12.46 18.76
N ALA A 249 -2.40 -12.11 17.61
CA ALA A 249 -1.25 -12.85 17.08
C ALA A 249 0.00 -12.73 17.96
N ILE A 250 0.31 -11.53 18.48
CA ILE A 250 1.45 -11.34 19.39
C ILE A 250 1.22 -12.12 20.70
N THR A 251 0.00 -12.10 21.24
CA THR A 251 -0.35 -12.85 22.45
C THR A 251 -0.18 -14.35 22.23
N ALA A 252 -0.66 -14.87 21.10
CA ALA A 252 -0.50 -16.28 20.74
C ALA A 252 0.98 -16.68 20.59
N PHE A 253 1.84 -15.81 20.07
CA PHE A 253 3.28 -16.06 20.04
C PHE A 253 3.90 -16.13 21.44
N ALA A 254 3.48 -15.26 22.36
CA ALA A 254 3.93 -15.32 23.76
C ALA A 254 3.51 -16.64 24.43
N GLU A 255 2.25 -17.06 24.23
CA GLU A 255 1.73 -18.34 24.74
C GLU A 255 2.46 -19.56 24.15
N ALA A 256 2.91 -19.45 22.88
CA ALA A 256 3.73 -20.45 22.22
C ALA A 256 5.22 -20.40 22.62
N GLY A 257 5.61 -19.53 23.55
CA GLY A 257 6.98 -19.44 24.07
C GLY A 257 7.96 -18.76 23.11
N LYS A 258 7.49 -17.95 22.16
CA LYS A 258 8.37 -17.13 21.33
C LYS A 258 9.05 -16.05 22.18
N THR A 259 10.29 -15.74 21.87
CA THR A 259 11.09 -14.70 22.54
C THR A 259 11.36 -13.51 21.62
N LYS A 260 11.21 -13.71 20.30
CA LYS A 260 11.42 -12.69 19.27
C LYS A 260 10.28 -12.72 18.26
N ILE A 261 9.88 -11.56 17.76
CA ILE A 261 8.93 -11.42 16.65
C ILE A 261 9.55 -10.52 15.58
N VAL A 262 9.61 -11.03 14.35
CA VAL A 262 9.90 -10.25 13.15
C VAL A 262 8.58 -10.03 12.41
N SER A 263 8.18 -8.77 12.26
CA SER A 263 6.92 -8.40 11.61
C SER A 263 7.13 -7.76 10.24
N SER A 264 6.21 -7.96 9.30
CA SER A 264 6.22 -7.30 7.99
C SER A 264 4.82 -6.99 7.49
N ALA A 265 4.57 -5.73 7.13
CA ALA A 265 3.30 -5.25 6.61
C ALA A 265 3.16 -5.58 5.10
N ILE A 266 3.04 -6.86 4.77
CA ILE A 266 3.00 -7.37 3.39
C ILE A 266 1.82 -6.82 2.55
N GLY A 267 0.76 -6.32 3.21
CA GLY A 267 -0.36 -5.64 2.55
C GLY A 267 -0.08 -4.20 2.11
N PHE A 268 1.08 -3.64 2.45
CA PHE A 268 1.43 -2.24 2.21
C PHE A 268 2.75 -2.11 1.44
N LEU A 269 2.78 -1.20 0.48
CA LEU A 269 4.00 -0.91 -0.29
C LEU A 269 4.90 0.14 0.35
N CYS A 270 4.31 1.10 1.07
CA CYS A 270 5.02 2.24 1.65
C CYS A 270 4.69 2.35 3.13
N ASP A 271 5.68 2.74 3.93
CA ASP A 271 5.43 3.12 5.31
C ASP A 271 4.43 4.28 5.34
N ASN A 272 3.45 4.13 6.23
CA ASN A 272 2.35 5.06 6.43
C ASN A 272 1.97 5.03 7.91
N VAL A 273 1.01 5.87 8.31
CA VAL A 273 0.62 6.00 9.72
C VAL A 273 0.22 4.66 10.34
N GLU A 274 -0.48 3.80 9.61
CA GLU A 274 -1.02 2.54 10.11
C GLU A 274 0.09 1.53 10.36
N VAL A 275 1.04 1.43 9.43
CA VAL A 275 2.22 0.58 9.60
C VAL A 275 3.11 1.07 10.74
N MET A 276 3.36 2.38 10.78
CA MET A 276 4.26 2.99 11.76
C MET A 276 3.70 2.96 13.18
N TYR A 277 2.40 3.20 13.32
CA TYR A 277 1.73 3.18 14.62
C TYR A 277 1.43 1.75 15.07
N ASP A 278 0.69 0.96 14.29
CA ASP A 278 0.19 -0.34 14.73
C ASP A 278 1.32 -1.35 14.99
N LEU A 279 2.39 -1.31 14.20
CA LEU A 279 3.53 -2.21 14.38
C LEU A 279 4.70 -1.52 15.10
N GLY A 280 5.04 -0.29 14.69
CA GLY A 280 6.21 0.42 15.22
C GLY A 280 6.05 0.89 16.67
N ILE A 281 4.82 1.20 17.10
CA ILE A 281 4.51 1.65 18.45
C ILE A 281 3.74 0.55 19.20
N GLU A 282 2.56 0.20 18.72
CA GLU A 282 1.63 -0.65 19.47
C GLU A 282 2.08 -2.11 19.52
N GLY A 283 2.44 -2.72 18.38
CA GLY A 283 2.97 -4.08 18.33
C GLY A 283 4.25 -4.23 19.17
N LYS A 284 5.15 -3.25 19.12
CA LYS A 284 6.36 -3.21 19.96
C LYS A 284 6.00 -3.12 21.45
N ARG A 285 5.01 -2.31 21.83
CA ARG A 285 4.54 -2.17 23.21
C ARG A 285 3.94 -3.47 23.73
N ILE A 286 3.06 -4.12 22.96
CA ILE A 286 2.41 -5.38 23.33
C ILE A 286 3.45 -6.49 23.48
N ALA A 287 4.33 -6.67 22.49
CA ALA A 287 5.39 -7.69 22.56
C ALA A 287 6.32 -7.46 23.76
N GLY A 288 6.67 -6.20 24.04
CA GLY A 288 7.48 -5.83 25.21
C GLY A 288 6.80 -6.16 26.55
N ALA A 289 5.47 -6.03 26.64
CA ALA A 289 4.72 -6.42 27.84
C ALA A 289 4.78 -7.94 28.11
N HIS A 290 5.01 -8.75 27.07
CA HIS A 290 5.26 -10.18 27.17
C HIS A 290 6.75 -10.55 27.27
N GLY A 291 7.66 -9.55 27.32
CA GLY A 291 9.10 -9.78 27.39
C GLY A 291 9.74 -10.26 26.08
N MET A 292 9.06 -10.10 24.94
CA MET A 292 9.58 -10.48 23.63
C MET A 292 10.30 -9.30 22.95
N ALA A 293 11.40 -9.59 22.25
CA ALA A 293 11.97 -8.63 21.31
C ALA A 293 11.06 -8.51 20.07
N PHE A 294 10.87 -7.30 19.57
CA PHE A 294 10.01 -7.06 18.42
C PHE A 294 10.69 -6.12 17.43
N THR A 295 10.63 -6.50 16.16
CA THR A 295 11.09 -5.66 15.05
C THR A 295 10.07 -5.66 13.92
N ARG A 296 10.08 -4.59 13.15
CA ARG A 296 9.26 -4.43 11.94
C ARG A 296 10.19 -4.23 10.76
N ALA A 297 9.97 -5.03 9.71
CA ALA A 297 10.56 -4.81 8.41
C ALA A 297 10.04 -3.51 7.79
N GLU A 298 10.95 -2.75 7.19
CA GLU A 298 10.55 -1.64 6.32
C GLU A 298 9.59 -2.14 5.24
N SER A 299 8.65 -1.30 4.83
CA SER A 299 7.86 -1.60 3.64
C SER A 299 8.73 -1.70 2.39
N VAL A 300 8.15 -2.18 1.29
CA VAL A 300 8.86 -2.39 0.02
C VAL A 300 9.53 -1.11 -0.47
N HIS A 301 8.86 0.04 -0.37
CA HIS A 301 9.32 1.33 -0.88
C HIS A 301 9.77 1.19 -2.35
N SER A 302 10.89 1.79 -2.73
CA SER A 302 11.50 1.70 -4.06
C SER A 302 12.49 0.54 -4.21
N HIS A 303 12.32 -0.57 -3.49
CA HIS A 303 13.24 -1.70 -3.54
C HIS A 303 13.52 -2.15 -4.99
N PRO A 304 14.80 -2.34 -5.41
CA PRO A 304 15.15 -2.60 -6.80
C PRO A 304 14.42 -3.78 -7.44
N SER A 305 14.25 -4.89 -6.72
CA SER A 305 13.50 -6.06 -7.23
C SER A 305 12.03 -5.74 -7.54
N PHE A 306 11.41 -4.87 -6.74
CA PHE A 306 10.03 -4.45 -6.94
C PHE A 306 9.91 -3.51 -8.16
N ILE A 307 10.81 -2.52 -8.26
CA ILE A 307 10.84 -1.59 -9.39
C ILE A 307 11.12 -2.31 -10.72
N SER A 308 12.09 -3.22 -10.74
CA SER A 308 12.38 -4.05 -11.91
C SER A 308 11.17 -4.89 -12.33
N MET A 309 10.45 -5.48 -11.37
CA MET A 309 9.23 -6.24 -11.66
C MET A 309 8.11 -5.36 -12.22
N LEU A 310 7.90 -4.15 -11.69
CA LEU A 310 6.93 -3.22 -12.27
C LEU A 310 7.31 -2.86 -13.71
N ALA A 311 8.60 -2.62 -13.99
CA ALA A 311 9.09 -2.36 -15.34
C ALA A 311 8.87 -3.56 -16.28
N ASP A 312 9.09 -4.80 -15.82
CA ASP A 312 8.79 -6.02 -16.60
C ASP A 312 7.30 -6.11 -16.98
N ARG A 313 6.42 -5.78 -16.02
CA ARG A 313 4.97 -5.78 -16.22
C ARG A 313 4.53 -4.71 -17.21
N VAL A 314 5.07 -3.51 -17.08
CA VAL A 314 4.83 -2.40 -18.01
C VAL A 314 5.29 -2.78 -19.43
N GLU A 315 6.50 -3.28 -19.57
CA GLU A 315 7.04 -3.69 -20.87
C GLU A 315 6.20 -4.79 -21.53
N THR A 316 5.78 -5.78 -20.74
CA THR A 316 4.88 -6.84 -21.20
C THR A 316 3.57 -6.26 -21.71
N LYS A 317 2.93 -5.39 -20.92
CA LYS A 317 1.66 -4.74 -21.31
C LYS A 317 1.82 -3.93 -22.60
N LEU A 318 2.88 -3.15 -22.73
CA LEU A 318 3.14 -2.36 -23.94
C LEU A 318 3.35 -3.25 -25.18
N ARG A 319 3.96 -4.43 -25.04
CA ARG A 319 4.09 -5.40 -26.14
C ARG A 319 2.73 -5.98 -26.54
N GLU A 320 1.89 -6.33 -25.57
CA GLU A 320 0.52 -6.84 -25.83
C GLU A 320 -0.32 -5.81 -26.60
N LEU A 321 -0.26 -4.54 -26.21
CA LEU A 321 -0.98 -3.46 -26.90
C LEU A 321 -0.53 -3.26 -28.35
N LYS A 322 0.77 -3.41 -28.62
CA LYS A 322 1.31 -3.36 -30.00
C LYS A 322 0.86 -4.54 -30.86
N THR A 323 0.66 -5.71 -30.28
CA THR A 323 0.18 -6.90 -31.02
C THR A 323 -1.32 -6.90 -31.27
N ALA A 324 -2.09 -6.14 -30.47
CA ALA A 324 -3.54 -6.03 -30.59
C ALA A 324 -4.00 -4.91 -31.55
N SER A 325 -3.08 -4.01 -31.94
CA SER A 325 -3.31 -2.89 -32.88
C SER A 325 -2.97 -3.27 -34.32
#